data_AF-A0AAW0UQZ6-F1
#
_entry.id   AF-A0AAW0UQZ6-F1
#
_cell.length_a   1.000
_cell.length_b   1.000
_cell.length_c   1.000
_cell.angle_alpha   90.00
_cell.angle_beta   90.00
_cell.angle_gamma   90.00
#
_symmetry.space_group_name_H-M   'P 1'
#
loop_
_entity.id
_entity.type
_entity.pdbx_description
1 polymer ?
#
loop_
_entity_poly.entity_id
_entity_poly.type
_entity_poly.pdbx_seq_one_letter_code
_entity_poly.pdbx_strand_id
1 'polypeptide(L)'
;MSLLQQVIIASLAVFVAAQCPSDFFESEGLCFNVIDKPGQNLTWEECRILCEIEDEGEWKSDLAVFDNAEELEAFSITWLEISNTLPEHPYMWMGVHKKDEHWFTLDGTHITHQNLMWRVGYPHETGTHAFLEDITKTTGENSYGRLYMRTTILGEHEHNSRCLSASHLEHCSLFRGSRGDGTGAVVCLSGVDARLAPCCSAQCPPNFFESEGLCFNVIDKPGEDLTWEECRGLCEKEAEGEWKADLAVFDNAEELEEFSITWLEISNTLPEHPYMWMGVRKMDEKWVTLDGTHITEQNLMWHMGYPHETGAHAFLEDVTKTTGVNSYGRLYMSSTVVGEHEHNSRCLCEATK
;
A
#
# COMPACT_ATOMS: atom_id res chain seq x y z
N MET A 1 -48.10 30.07 -8.63
CA MET A 1 -47.12 30.92 -7.93
C MET A 1 -47.16 30.52 -6.46
N SER A 2 -46.15 29.97 -5.80
CA SER A 2 -44.78 29.61 -6.14
C SER A 2 -44.42 28.42 -5.23
N LEU A 3 -44.29 27.22 -5.82
CA LEU A 3 -43.43 26.17 -5.29
C LEU A 3 -42.04 26.54 -5.82
N LEU A 4 -41.11 26.90 -4.93
CA LEU A 4 -39.67 27.16 -5.15
C LEU A 4 -39.27 28.40 -4.34
N GLN A 5 -39.11 28.24 -3.02
CA GLN A 5 -38.07 28.97 -2.31
C GLN A 5 -37.77 28.29 -0.97
N GLN A 6 -36.66 27.55 -0.99
CA GLN A 6 -35.63 27.51 0.07
C GLN A 6 -36.05 26.91 1.42
N VAL A 7 -35.76 25.63 1.63
CA VAL A 7 -34.70 25.16 2.55
C VAL A 7 -34.33 23.74 2.11
N ILE A 8 -33.36 23.61 1.20
CA ILE A 8 -32.55 22.39 1.08
C ILE A 8 -31.22 22.78 1.68
N ILE A 9 -30.95 22.32 2.91
CA ILE A 9 -29.59 22.28 3.43
C ILE A 9 -28.93 21.12 2.69
N ALA A 10 -28.40 21.42 1.50
CA ALA A 10 -27.43 20.55 0.87
C ALA A 10 -26.19 20.62 1.74
N SER A 11 -25.84 19.52 2.39
CA SER A 11 -24.51 19.29 2.93
C SER A 11 -23.53 19.27 1.76
N LEU A 12 -23.18 20.46 1.27
CA LEU A 12 -21.96 20.67 0.51
C LEU A 12 -20.84 20.44 1.52
N ALA A 13 -20.24 19.24 1.50
CA ALA A 13 -18.85 19.11 1.87
C ALA A 13 -18.11 20.06 0.93
N VAL A 14 -17.85 21.27 1.42
CA VAL A 14 -16.91 22.16 0.77
C VAL A 14 -15.58 21.45 0.94
N PHE A 15 -15.14 20.76 -0.10
CA PHE A 15 -13.72 20.53 -0.30
C PHE A 15 -13.10 21.92 -0.36
N VAL A 16 -12.68 22.43 0.80
CA VAL A 16 -11.68 23.48 0.82
C VAL A 16 -10.48 22.76 0.23
N ALA A 17 -10.25 22.91 -1.07
CA ALA A 17 -8.95 22.58 -1.64
C ALA A 17 -7.96 23.29 -0.73
N ALA A 18 -7.19 22.52 0.05
CA ALA A 18 -6.21 23.08 0.94
C ALA A 18 -5.34 23.98 0.07
N GLN A 19 -5.33 25.28 0.33
CA GLN A 19 -4.41 26.17 -0.36
C GLN A 19 -3.04 25.82 0.21
N CYS A 20 -2.32 24.96 -0.48
CA CYS A 20 -0.96 24.62 -0.10
C CYS A 20 -0.11 25.90 -0.04
N PRO A 21 0.95 25.90 0.80
CA PRO A 21 1.91 26.99 0.83
C PRO A 21 2.48 27.28 -0.57
N SER A 22 3.03 28.48 -0.76
CA SER A 22 3.80 28.76 -1.96
C SER A 22 4.92 27.72 -2.12
N ASP A 23 5.15 27.29 -3.35
CA ASP A 23 6.11 26.23 -3.74
C ASP A 23 5.70 24.79 -3.41
N PHE A 24 4.55 24.58 -2.76
CA PHE A 24 3.96 23.26 -2.56
C PHE A 24 2.89 22.95 -3.62
N PHE A 25 2.81 21.68 -4.02
CA PHE A 25 1.73 21.12 -4.83
C PHE A 25 0.86 20.21 -3.99
N GLU A 26 -0.39 20.02 -4.41
CA GLU A 26 -1.38 19.22 -3.70
C GLU A 26 -1.44 17.80 -4.27
N SER A 27 -1.64 16.81 -3.39
CA SER A 27 -1.94 15.42 -3.73
C SER A 27 -2.82 14.82 -2.64
N GLU A 28 -4.06 14.43 -2.98
CA GLU A 28 -5.08 13.87 -2.06
C GLU A 28 -5.27 14.65 -0.74
N GLY A 29 -5.33 15.97 -0.85
CA GLY A 29 -5.55 16.89 0.27
C GLY A 29 -4.30 17.19 1.10
N LEU A 30 -3.14 16.63 0.72
CA LEU A 30 -1.84 16.87 1.36
C LEU A 30 -0.96 17.77 0.48
N CYS A 31 -0.09 18.54 1.11
CA CYS A 31 0.77 19.50 0.44
C CYS A 31 2.21 19.01 0.44
N PHE A 32 2.80 18.84 -0.75
CA PHE A 32 4.16 18.35 -0.93
C PHE A 32 5.05 19.36 -1.66
N ASN A 33 6.35 19.34 -1.39
CA ASN A 33 7.36 20.08 -2.15
C ASN A 33 8.59 19.21 -2.36
N VAL A 34 9.20 19.31 -3.55
CA VAL A 34 10.42 18.57 -3.91
C VAL A 34 11.58 19.55 -3.98
N ILE A 35 12.45 19.48 -2.97
CA ILE A 35 13.66 20.29 -2.92
C ILE A 35 14.73 19.57 -3.75
N ASP A 36 14.94 20.05 -4.98
CA ASP A 36 15.93 19.50 -5.91
C ASP A 36 17.23 20.33 -5.87
N LYS A 37 18.36 19.66 -5.56
CA LYS A 37 19.71 20.24 -5.56
C LYS A 37 20.64 19.45 -6.50
N PRO A 38 20.46 19.53 -7.83
CA PRO A 38 21.26 18.76 -8.79
C PRO A 38 22.76 18.91 -8.56
N GLY A 39 23.47 17.79 -8.53
CA GLY A 39 24.92 17.75 -8.31
C GLY A 39 25.37 17.96 -6.87
N GLN A 40 24.44 18.09 -5.91
CA GLN A 40 24.72 18.05 -4.48
C GLN A 40 24.38 16.69 -3.89
N ASN A 41 25.16 16.29 -2.89
CA ASN A 41 24.99 15.05 -2.14
C ASN A 41 24.44 15.39 -0.76
N LEU A 42 23.12 15.44 -0.62
CA LEU A 42 22.46 15.76 0.65
C LEU A 42 22.30 14.50 1.49
N THR A 43 22.64 14.57 2.77
CA THR A 43 22.27 13.53 3.75
C THR A 43 20.78 13.64 4.13
N TRP A 44 20.26 12.61 4.80
CA TRP A 44 18.90 12.62 5.32
C TRP A 44 18.67 13.80 6.29
N GLU A 45 19.62 14.06 7.20
CA GLU A 45 19.54 15.15 8.17
C GLU A 45 19.60 16.52 7.50
N GLU A 46 20.44 16.69 6.47
CA GLU A 46 20.49 17.93 5.69
C GLU A 46 19.17 18.17 4.96
N CYS A 47 18.57 17.13 4.40
CA CYS A 47 17.26 17.21 3.77
C CYS A 47 16.16 17.57 4.77
N ARG A 48 16.17 16.97 5.96
CA ARG A 48 15.25 17.34 7.04
C ARG A 48 15.32 18.82 7.39
N ILE A 49 16.53 19.34 7.60
CA ILE A 49 16.75 20.76 7.88
C ILE A 49 16.22 21.64 6.75
N LEU A 50 16.41 21.24 5.49
CA LEU A 50 15.87 21.99 4.35
C LEU A 50 14.34 22.01 4.35
N CYS A 51 13.69 20.89 4.64
CA CYS A 51 12.23 20.82 4.74
C CYS A 51 11.67 21.69 5.89
N GLU A 52 12.34 21.71 7.04
CA GLU A 52 11.95 22.53 8.20
C GLU A 52 12.15 24.04 7.97
N ILE A 53 13.05 24.45 7.07
CA ILE A 53 13.29 25.86 6.76
C ILE A 53 12.17 26.46 5.89
N GLU A 54 11.41 25.62 5.16
CA GLU A 54 10.26 26.02 4.34
C GLU A 54 9.00 26.36 5.18
N ASP A 55 9.15 26.48 6.51
CA ASP A 55 8.10 26.92 7.43
C ASP A 55 7.75 28.41 7.21
N GLU A 56 6.64 28.67 6.52
CA GLU A 56 6.05 30.01 6.39
C GLU A 56 4.70 30.14 7.12
N GLY A 57 4.65 31.03 8.11
CA GLY A 57 3.39 31.41 8.78
C GLY A 57 2.83 30.34 9.71
N GLU A 58 1.64 29.83 9.42
CA GLU A 58 0.94 28.79 10.20
C GLU A 58 1.22 27.36 9.71
N TRP A 59 2.07 27.22 8.69
CA TRP A 59 2.42 25.94 8.10
C TRP A 59 3.72 25.40 8.68
N LYS A 60 3.70 24.11 9.00
CA LYS A 60 4.88 23.34 9.39
C LYS A 60 5.19 22.30 8.34
N SER A 61 6.44 22.25 7.98
CA SER A 61 7.01 21.39 6.94
C SER A 61 8.10 20.51 7.55
N ASP A 62 8.11 19.23 7.21
CA ASP A 62 9.19 18.29 7.53
C ASP A 62 9.32 17.32 6.33
N LEU A 63 10.23 16.36 6.40
CA LEU A 63 10.29 15.29 5.40
C LEU A 63 8.96 14.56 5.33
N ALA A 64 8.50 14.31 4.12
CA ALA A 64 7.23 13.64 3.86
C ALA A 64 7.22 12.23 4.42
N VAL A 65 6.10 11.85 5.02
CA VAL A 65 5.77 10.50 5.43
C VAL A 65 4.44 10.14 4.80
N PHE A 66 4.22 8.86 4.53
CA PHE A 66 2.96 8.33 4.05
C PHE A 66 2.40 7.43 5.15
N ASP A 67 1.14 7.65 5.51
CA ASP A 67 0.51 6.88 6.57
C ASP A 67 0.23 5.44 6.10
N ASN A 68 -0.05 5.26 4.80
CA ASN A 68 -0.29 3.96 4.18
C ASN A 68 0.03 3.93 2.68
N ALA A 69 -0.18 2.76 2.07
CA ALA A 69 0.13 2.52 0.67
C ALA A 69 -0.79 3.32 -0.27
N GLU A 70 -2.05 3.54 0.11
CA GLU A 70 -3.02 4.29 -0.69
C GLU A 70 -2.58 5.76 -0.84
N GLU A 71 -2.03 6.35 0.22
CA GLU A 71 -1.44 7.70 0.17
C GLU A 71 -0.23 7.76 -0.76
N LEU A 72 0.66 6.74 -0.70
CA LEU A 72 1.82 6.66 -1.60
C LEU A 72 1.41 6.38 -3.05
N GLU A 73 0.36 5.59 -3.29
CA GLU A 73 -0.23 5.35 -4.61
C GLU A 73 -0.72 6.66 -5.22
N ALA A 74 -1.51 7.42 -4.44
CA ALA A 74 -2.00 8.72 -4.87
C ALA A 74 -0.86 9.69 -5.20
N PHE A 75 0.16 9.75 -4.34
CA PHE A 75 1.33 10.57 -4.61
C PHE A 75 2.10 10.08 -5.85
N SER A 76 2.19 8.78 -6.10
CA SER A 76 2.81 8.21 -7.30
C SER A 76 2.10 8.65 -8.58
N ILE A 77 0.76 8.77 -8.55
CA ILE A 77 -0.03 9.31 -9.67
C ILE A 77 0.33 10.78 -9.91
N THR A 78 0.35 11.60 -8.86
CA THR A 78 0.75 13.03 -8.96
C THR A 78 2.21 13.16 -9.44
N TRP A 79 3.09 12.28 -8.97
CA TRP A 79 4.51 12.26 -9.29
C TRP A 79 4.79 12.05 -10.79
N LEU A 80 3.94 11.30 -11.50
CA LEU A 80 4.04 11.16 -12.97
C LEU A 80 4.06 12.52 -13.67
N GLU A 81 3.28 13.48 -13.19
CA GLU A 81 3.21 14.82 -13.78
C GLU A 81 4.40 15.68 -13.32
N ILE A 82 4.63 15.74 -12.00
CA ILE A 82 5.66 16.59 -11.39
C ILE A 82 7.06 16.21 -11.86
N SER A 83 7.36 14.91 -11.90
CA SER A 83 8.71 14.41 -12.12
C SER A 83 9.25 14.67 -13.53
N ASN A 84 8.38 14.97 -14.49
CA ASN A 84 8.75 15.35 -15.86
C ASN A 84 9.28 16.78 -15.95
N THR A 85 9.03 17.61 -14.93
CA THR A 85 9.50 19.00 -14.87
C THR A 85 10.86 19.15 -14.19
N LEU A 86 11.30 18.10 -13.48
CA LEU A 86 12.54 18.06 -12.74
C LEU A 86 13.66 17.42 -13.56
N PRO A 87 14.94 17.73 -13.28
CA PRO A 87 16.09 17.00 -13.81
C PRO A 87 15.98 15.48 -13.62
N GLU A 88 16.82 14.69 -14.29
CA GLU A 88 16.77 13.24 -14.10
C GLU A 88 17.47 12.84 -12.78
N HIS A 89 16.68 12.30 -11.84
CA HIS A 89 17.15 11.65 -10.62
C HIS A 89 16.00 10.80 -10.07
N PRO A 90 16.19 9.51 -9.73
CA PRO A 90 15.07 8.65 -9.36
C PRO A 90 14.82 8.56 -7.85
N TYR A 91 15.65 9.19 -7.02
CA TYR A 91 15.61 9.01 -5.57
C TYR A 91 15.22 10.30 -4.83
N MET A 92 14.46 10.18 -3.74
CA MET A 92 14.07 11.31 -2.88
C MET A 92 14.07 10.91 -1.41
N TRP A 93 14.77 11.66 -0.54
CA TRP A 93 14.70 11.44 0.90
C TRP A 93 13.28 11.64 1.44
N MET A 94 12.89 10.81 2.41
CA MET A 94 11.60 10.84 3.07
C MET A 94 11.76 10.66 4.59
N GLY A 95 10.70 10.95 5.35
CA GLY A 95 10.68 10.98 6.81
C GLY A 95 10.60 9.61 7.47
N VAL A 96 11.36 8.62 7.00
CA VAL A 96 11.37 7.27 7.57
C VAL A 96 12.78 6.89 8.02
N HIS A 97 12.89 6.41 9.25
CA HIS A 97 14.16 6.10 9.89
C HIS A 97 14.09 4.84 10.77
N LYS A 98 15.25 4.25 11.04
CA LYS A 98 15.39 3.08 11.90
C LYS A 98 15.76 3.52 13.32
N LYS A 99 15.08 2.99 14.32
CA LYS A 99 15.36 3.19 15.75
C LYS A 99 15.20 1.87 16.48
N ASP A 100 16.20 1.49 17.27
CA ASP A 100 16.19 0.25 18.06
C ASP A 100 15.81 -0.99 17.23
N GLU A 101 16.38 -1.12 16.03
CA GLU A 101 16.09 -2.16 15.03
C GLU A 101 14.71 -2.16 14.35
N HIS A 102 13.86 -1.18 14.65
CA HIS A 102 12.52 -1.05 14.07
C HIS A 102 12.41 0.21 13.20
N TRP A 103 11.54 0.18 12.20
CA TRP A 103 11.33 1.29 11.26
C TRP A 103 10.17 2.16 11.71
N PHE A 104 10.36 3.48 11.64
CA PHE A 104 9.35 4.45 12.02
C PHE A 104 9.31 5.61 11.03
N THR A 105 8.12 6.14 10.81
CA THR A 105 7.90 7.49 10.29
C THR A 105 8.30 8.54 11.35
N LEU A 106 8.53 9.78 10.92
CA LEU A 106 8.86 10.91 11.81
C LEU A 106 7.81 11.22 12.87
N ASP A 107 6.54 10.89 12.63
CA ASP A 107 5.44 11.04 13.59
C ASP A 107 5.38 9.89 14.63
N GLY A 108 6.22 8.87 14.47
CA GLY A 108 6.36 7.74 15.38
C GLY A 108 5.54 6.50 15.02
N THR A 109 4.86 6.49 13.87
CA THR A 109 4.16 5.30 13.36
C THR A 109 5.17 4.20 12.99
N HIS A 110 4.92 2.98 13.46
CA HIS A 110 5.79 1.83 13.18
C HIS A 110 5.50 1.26 11.79
N ILE A 111 6.55 0.95 11.03
CA ILE A 111 6.45 0.33 9.70
C ILE A 111 6.96 -1.11 9.80
N THR A 112 6.14 -2.08 9.39
CA THR A 112 6.54 -3.49 9.41
C THR A 112 7.50 -3.83 8.27
N HIS A 113 8.09 -5.03 8.33
CA HIS A 113 8.86 -5.59 7.23
C HIS A 113 7.98 -6.06 6.06
N GLN A 114 6.68 -6.27 6.26
CA GLN A 114 5.75 -6.76 5.24
C GLN A 114 5.05 -5.63 4.50
N ASN A 115 5.17 -4.40 4.99
CA ASN A 115 4.55 -3.22 4.39
C ASN A 115 4.85 -3.10 2.88
N LEU A 116 3.78 -2.93 2.09
CA LEU A 116 3.83 -2.95 0.63
C LEU A 116 4.44 -1.70 0.01
N MET A 117 4.65 -0.64 0.80
CA MET A 117 5.42 0.51 0.33
C MET A 117 6.91 0.17 0.19
N TRP A 118 7.44 -0.87 0.84
CA TRP A 118 8.84 -1.27 0.66
C TRP A 118 9.07 -1.90 -0.71
N ARG A 119 10.20 -1.60 -1.34
CA ARG A 119 10.68 -2.37 -2.50
C ARG A 119 10.97 -3.83 -2.11
N VAL A 120 10.87 -4.74 -3.07
CA VAL A 120 11.33 -6.14 -2.91
C VAL A 120 12.78 -6.16 -2.41
N GLY A 121 13.04 -6.98 -1.38
CA GLY A 121 14.34 -7.05 -0.70
C GLY A 121 14.64 -5.94 0.31
N TYR A 122 13.68 -5.05 0.56
CA TYR A 122 13.77 -3.98 1.57
C TYR A 122 12.71 -4.17 2.66
N PRO A 123 12.92 -3.60 3.86
CA PRO A 123 14.08 -2.79 4.25
C PRO A 123 15.35 -3.61 4.45
N HIS A 124 16.52 -3.01 4.18
CA HIS A 124 17.80 -3.69 4.35
C HIS A 124 18.24 -3.64 5.83
N GLU A 125 18.85 -4.71 6.32
CA GLU A 125 19.23 -4.85 7.74
C GLU A 125 20.17 -3.74 8.23
N THR A 126 21.09 -3.29 7.39
CA THR A 126 22.08 -2.25 7.72
C THR A 126 21.59 -0.82 7.46
N GLY A 127 20.40 -0.65 6.91
CA GLY A 127 19.84 0.66 6.61
C GLY A 127 19.44 1.43 7.87
N THR A 128 19.57 2.75 7.82
CA THR A 128 19.23 3.64 8.95
C THR A 128 18.15 4.67 8.58
N HIS A 129 18.05 5.00 7.29
CA HIS A 129 17.07 5.95 6.76
C HIS A 129 16.48 5.37 5.47
N ALA A 130 15.27 5.81 5.13
CA ALA A 130 14.63 5.45 3.88
C ALA A 130 14.50 6.64 2.94
N PHE A 131 14.38 6.30 1.65
CA PHE A 131 14.13 7.21 0.56
C PHE A 131 13.14 6.56 -0.41
N LEU A 132 12.39 7.38 -1.13
CA LEU A 132 11.56 6.91 -2.23
C LEU A 132 12.42 6.68 -3.48
N GLU A 133 12.09 5.63 -4.20
CA GLU A 133 12.65 5.29 -5.49
C GLU A 133 11.54 5.27 -6.55
N ASP A 134 11.73 6.05 -7.60
CA ASP A 134 10.97 5.94 -8.85
C ASP A 134 11.47 4.75 -9.66
N ILE A 135 10.70 3.66 -9.60
CA ILE A 135 11.07 2.40 -10.25
C ILE A 135 11.14 2.57 -11.76
N THR A 136 10.21 3.30 -12.35
CA THR A 136 10.16 3.47 -13.80
C THR A 136 11.44 4.14 -14.29
N LYS A 137 11.95 5.13 -13.53
CA LYS A 137 13.21 5.80 -13.85
C LYS A 137 14.44 4.96 -13.53
N THR A 138 14.44 4.16 -12.46
CA THR A 138 15.62 3.34 -12.12
C THR A 138 15.78 2.12 -13.00
N THR A 139 14.69 1.41 -13.32
CA THR A 139 14.76 0.13 -14.07
C THR A 139 14.52 0.33 -15.57
N GLY A 140 13.83 1.41 -15.96
CA GLY A 140 13.34 1.59 -17.33
C GLY A 140 12.15 0.70 -17.68
N GLU A 141 11.66 -0.11 -16.74
CA GLU A 141 10.47 -0.94 -16.90
C GLU A 141 9.22 -0.12 -16.60
N ASN A 142 8.14 -0.34 -17.37
CA ASN A 142 6.89 0.35 -17.10
C ASN A 142 6.32 -0.11 -15.76
N SER A 143 6.50 0.72 -14.74
CA SER A 143 5.90 0.55 -13.42
C SER A 143 4.87 1.65 -13.15
N TYR A 144 4.37 2.30 -14.21
CA TYR A 144 3.33 3.33 -14.13
C TYR A 144 3.69 4.49 -13.17
N GLY A 145 4.98 4.83 -13.07
CA GLY A 145 5.49 5.88 -12.16
C GLY A 145 5.47 5.52 -10.68
N ARG A 146 5.21 4.25 -10.33
CA ARG A 146 5.11 3.78 -8.95
C ARG A 146 6.39 4.03 -8.18
N LEU A 147 6.20 4.56 -6.97
CA LEU A 147 7.26 4.81 -6.00
C LEU A 147 7.28 3.70 -4.95
N TYR A 148 8.47 3.30 -4.53
CA TYR A 148 8.65 2.43 -3.36
C TYR A 148 9.66 3.04 -2.39
N MET A 149 9.47 2.75 -1.11
CA MET A 149 10.48 2.97 -0.08
C MET A 149 11.64 1.99 -0.27
N ARG A 150 12.83 2.53 -0.16
CA ARG A 150 14.10 1.81 -0.12
C ARG A 150 14.92 2.34 1.04
N THR A 151 15.85 1.56 1.55
CA THR A 151 16.72 1.99 2.65
C THR A 151 18.12 2.28 2.15
N THR A 152 18.83 3.12 2.91
CA THR A 152 20.29 3.17 2.80
C THR A 152 20.88 1.77 3.02
N ILE A 153 22.06 1.55 2.45
CA ILE A 153 22.91 0.41 2.78
C ILE A 153 24.23 1.03 3.22
N LEU A 154 24.85 0.53 4.27
CA LEU A 154 26.13 1.10 4.75
C LEU A 154 27.15 1.24 3.59
N GLY A 155 27.54 2.47 3.26
CA GLY A 155 28.42 2.80 2.13
C GLY A 155 27.75 2.99 0.76
N GLU A 156 26.43 2.83 0.63
CA GLU A 156 25.65 3.04 -0.60
C GLU A 156 24.38 3.87 -0.33
N HIS A 157 24.02 4.73 -1.28
CA HIS A 157 22.81 5.57 -1.17
C HIS A 157 22.75 6.46 0.08
N GLU A 158 23.90 6.77 0.69
CA GLU A 158 24.00 7.69 1.84
C GLU A 158 23.74 9.16 1.46
N HIS A 159 23.63 9.43 0.16
CA HIS A 159 23.39 10.75 -0.38
C HIS A 159 22.37 10.68 -1.51
N ASN A 160 21.44 11.62 -1.51
CA ASN A 160 20.53 11.88 -2.63
C ASN A 160 20.51 13.39 -2.90
N SER A 161 20.11 13.77 -4.11
CA SER A 161 20.04 15.19 -4.50
C SER A 161 18.64 15.80 -4.29
N ARG A 162 17.70 15.03 -3.74
CA ARG A 162 16.32 15.44 -3.51
C ARG A 162 15.81 15.13 -2.12
N CYS A 163 15.01 16.07 -1.61
CA CYS A 163 14.22 15.91 -0.41
C CYS A 163 12.74 16.02 -0.79
N LEU A 164 11.91 15.11 -0.31
CA LEU A 164 10.46 15.27 -0.38
C LEU A 164 9.97 15.85 0.95
N SER A 165 9.37 17.03 0.89
CA SER A 165 8.81 17.74 2.04
C SER A 165 7.30 17.60 2.03
N ALA A 166 6.67 17.46 3.19
CA ALA A 166 5.23 17.58 3.36
C ALA A 166 4.91 18.70 4.35
N SER A 167 3.85 19.46 4.09
CA SER A 167 3.43 20.58 4.93
C SER A 167 2.00 20.41 5.44
N HIS A 168 1.77 20.83 6.69
CA HIS A 168 0.47 20.81 7.35
C HIS A 168 0.25 22.08 8.20
N LEU A 169 -1.01 22.47 8.38
CA LEU A 169 -1.39 23.60 9.23
C LEU A 169 -1.21 23.27 10.72
N GLU A 170 -0.52 24.14 11.49
CA GLU A 170 -0.27 23.95 12.92
C GLU A 170 -1.54 23.75 13.75
N HIS A 171 -2.64 24.39 13.35
CA HIS A 171 -3.93 24.33 14.05
C HIS A 171 -4.79 23.13 13.62
N CYS A 172 -4.38 22.44 12.57
CA CYS A 172 -4.84 21.11 12.22
C CYS A 172 -3.80 20.10 12.73
N SER A 173 -3.59 20.06 14.05
CA SER A 173 -3.12 18.83 14.67
C SER A 173 -4.22 17.81 14.47
N LEU A 174 -4.20 17.15 13.31
CA LEU A 174 -4.97 15.94 13.07
C LEU A 174 -4.59 15.01 14.21
N PHE A 175 -5.53 14.78 15.12
CA PHE A 175 -5.64 13.46 15.72
C PHE A 175 -5.79 12.49 14.55
N ARG A 176 -4.66 12.05 13.98
CA ARG A 176 -4.56 10.96 13.00
C ARG A 176 -4.80 9.67 13.78
N GLY A 177 -6.05 9.46 14.17
CA GLY A 177 -6.50 8.29 14.88
C GLY A 177 -6.77 7.18 13.88
N SER A 178 -6.11 6.04 14.06
CA SER A 178 -6.50 4.75 13.51
C SER A 178 -8.03 4.55 13.64
N ARG A 179 -8.72 4.50 12.49
CA ARG A 179 -9.70 3.47 12.12
C ARG A 179 -10.52 3.87 10.89
N GLY A 180 -10.66 2.90 9.99
CA GLY A 180 -11.55 2.93 8.85
C GLY A 180 -12.99 3.25 9.26
N ASP A 181 -13.51 4.31 8.65
CA ASP A 181 -14.88 4.43 8.17
C ASP A 181 -14.95 5.75 7.39
N GLY A 182 -15.18 5.64 6.07
CA GLY A 182 -15.09 6.70 5.07
C GLY A 182 -16.13 7.82 5.19
N THR A 183 -16.18 8.52 6.32
CA THR A 183 -16.90 9.79 6.46
C THR A 183 -16.09 10.77 7.31
N GLY A 184 -15.40 11.71 6.67
CA GLY A 184 -14.75 12.83 7.34
C GLY A 184 -15.78 13.73 8.02
N ALA A 185 -15.95 13.56 9.33
CA ALA A 185 -16.64 14.50 10.21
C ALA A 185 -15.77 14.79 11.44
N VAL A 186 -15.37 16.06 11.58
CA VAL A 186 -14.64 16.58 12.74
C VAL A 186 -15.54 16.53 13.96
N VAL A 187 -15.22 15.68 14.94
CA VAL A 187 -15.88 15.64 16.25
C VAL A 187 -14.84 15.91 17.34
N CYS A 188 -14.88 17.11 17.94
CA CYS A 188 -14.20 17.38 19.19
C CYS A 188 -15.01 16.77 20.34
N LEU A 189 -14.51 15.71 21.00
CA LEU A 189 -15.06 15.25 22.27
C LEU A 189 -13.96 15.00 23.30
N SER A 190 -14.10 15.67 24.44
CA SER A 190 -13.33 15.47 25.64
C SER A 190 -13.68 14.13 26.30
N GLY A 191 -12.67 13.26 26.41
CA GLY A 191 -12.46 12.25 27.45
C GLY A 191 -13.56 11.21 27.71
N VAL A 192 -13.27 9.94 27.41
CA VAL A 192 -13.70 8.76 28.20
C VAL A 192 -12.70 7.61 27.97
N ASP A 193 -12.35 6.93 29.07
CA ASP A 193 -11.65 5.63 29.13
C ASP A 193 -12.00 4.67 27.98
N ALA A 194 -11.04 4.36 27.12
CA ALA A 194 -11.11 3.20 26.23
C ALA A 194 -10.76 1.94 27.03
N ARG A 195 -11.77 1.32 27.63
CA ARG A 195 -11.68 -0.10 28.00
C ARG A 195 -11.66 -0.88 26.69
N LEU A 196 -10.53 -1.54 26.42
CA LEU A 196 -10.38 -2.57 25.40
C LEU A 196 -11.57 -3.53 25.50
N ALA A 197 -12.48 -3.44 24.54
CA ALA A 197 -13.40 -4.52 24.26
C ALA A 197 -12.56 -5.69 23.71
N PRO A 198 -12.75 -6.93 24.18
CA PRO A 198 -12.10 -8.06 23.54
C PRO A 198 -12.56 -8.08 22.09
N CYS A 199 -11.63 -8.03 21.13
CA CYS A 199 -11.94 -8.43 19.77
C CYS A 199 -12.59 -9.81 19.86
N CYS A 200 -13.85 -9.92 19.46
CA CYS A 200 -14.46 -11.22 19.27
C CYS A 200 -13.61 -11.90 18.21
N SER A 201 -12.82 -12.91 18.59
CA SER A 201 -12.19 -13.82 17.64
C SER A 201 -13.27 -14.23 16.66
N ALA A 202 -13.14 -13.87 15.39
CA ALA A 202 -14.09 -14.34 14.39
C ALA A 202 -13.98 -15.86 14.43
N GLN A 203 -15.05 -16.54 14.87
CA GLN A 203 -15.00 -17.99 14.91
C GLN A 203 -15.17 -18.48 13.48
N CYS A 204 -14.05 -18.57 12.76
CA CYS A 204 -13.98 -18.98 11.36
C CYS A 204 -14.61 -20.36 11.17
N PRO A 205 -15.13 -20.64 9.96
CA PRO A 205 -15.65 -21.96 9.66
C PRO A 205 -14.55 -23.03 9.75
N PRO A 206 -14.91 -24.31 9.90
CA PRO A 206 -13.94 -25.40 9.89
C PRO A 206 -13.03 -25.32 8.65
N ASN A 207 -11.74 -25.61 8.82
CA ASN A 207 -10.67 -25.51 7.81
C ASN A 207 -10.19 -24.09 7.44
N PHE A 208 -10.82 -23.04 7.98
CA PHE A 208 -10.35 -21.67 7.80
C PHE A 208 -9.53 -21.21 9.02
N PHE A 209 -8.52 -20.39 8.76
CA PHE A 209 -7.75 -19.67 9.77
C PHE A 209 -8.11 -18.18 9.74
N GLU A 210 -7.96 -17.52 10.89
CA GLU A 210 -8.24 -16.09 11.03
C GLU A 210 -6.99 -15.27 10.65
N SER A 211 -7.17 -14.18 9.91
CA SER A 211 -6.18 -13.12 9.71
C SER A 211 -6.94 -11.78 9.71
N GLU A 212 -6.57 -10.87 10.63
CA GLU A 212 -7.25 -9.58 10.83
C GLU A 212 -8.79 -9.63 10.99
N GLY A 213 -9.33 -10.74 11.52
CA GLY A 213 -10.79 -10.92 11.67
C GLY A 213 -11.50 -11.40 10.40
N LEU A 214 -10.76 -11.58 9.30
CA LEU A 214 -11.20 -12.29 8.10
C LEU A 214 -10.81 -13.77 8.19
N CYS A 215 -11.51 -14.61 7.44
CA CYS A 215 -11.33 -16.06 7.49
C CYS A 215 -10.83 -16.58 6.15
N PHE A 216 -9.63 -17.16 6.13
CA PHE A 216 -8.98 -17.66 4.94
C PHE A 216 -8.75 -19.18 4.96
N ASN A 217 -8.74 -19.82 3.80
CA ASN A 217 -8.34 -21.20 3.62
C ASN A 217 -7.44 -21.31 2.38
N VAL A 218 -6.44 -22.18 2.43
CA VAL A 218 -5.55 -22.45 1.29
C VAL A 218 -5.78 -23.88 0.83
N ILE A 219 -6.41 -24.03 -0.33
CA ILE A 219 -6.58 -25.33 -0.97
C ILE A 219 -5.31 -25.63 -1.75
N ASP A 220 -4.49 -26.52 -1.20
CA ASP A 220 -3.24 -26.97 -1.84
C ASP A 220 -3.43 -28.33 -2.52
N LYS A 221 -3.13 -28.38 -3.83
CA LYS A 221 -3.24 -29.56 -4.69
C LYS A 221 -1.90 -29.82 -5.39
N PRO A 222 -0.85 -30.22 -4.64
CA PRO A 222 0.50 -30.30 -5.19
C PRO A 222 0.57 -31.29 -6.35
N GLY A 223 1.08 -30.84 -7.49
CA GLY A 223 1.16 -31.63 -8.72
C GLY A 223 -0.10 -31.61 -9.59
N GLU A 224 -1.13 -30.85 -9.21
CA GLU A 224 -2.27 -30.52 -10.06
C GLU A 224 -2.15 -29.07 -10.59
N ASP A 225 -2.44 -28.90 -11.88
CA ASP A 225 -2.41 -27.62 -12.57
C ASP A 225 -3.83 -27.04 -12.62
N LEU A 226 -4.24 -26.30 -11.58
CA LEU A 226 -5.58 -25.72 -11.49
C LEU A 226 -5.63 -24.38 -12.23
N THR A 227 -6.67 -24.21 -13.04
CA THR A 227 -7.05 -22.91 -13.62
C THR A 227 -7.72 -22.01 -12.57
N TRP A 228 -7.83 -20.71 -12.87
CA TRP A 228 -8.51 -19.75 -12.00
C TRP A 228 -9.98 -20.14 -11.74
N GLU A 229 -10.71 -20.56 -12.78
CA GLU A 229 -12.11 -20.98 -12.67
C GLU A 229 -12.28 -22.26 -11.86
N GLU A 230 -11.36 -23.21 -11.99
CA GLU A 230 -11.36 -24.43 -11.17
C GLU A 230 -11.11 -24.11 -9.71
N CYS A 231 -10.15 -23.23 -9.42
CA CYS A 231 -9.87 -22.79 -8.06
C CYS A 231 -11.05 -22.05 -7.43
N ARG A 232 -11.71 -21.17 -8.21
CA ARG A 232 -12.95 -20.53 -7.77
C ARG A 232 -14.03 -21.55 -7.40
N GLY A 233 -14.28 -22.51 -8.28
CA GLY A 233 -15.25 -23.58 -8.03
C GLY A 233 -14.86 -24.54 -6.89
N LEU A 234 -13.60 -24.55 -6.44
CA LEU A 234 -13.18 -25.23 -5.22
C LEU A 234 -13.49 -24.39 -3.99
N CYS A 235 -13.16 -23.11 -3.98
CA CYS A 235 -13.49 -22.21 -2.87
C CYS A 235 -15.00 -22.13 -2.61
N GLU A 236 -15.82 -22.03 -3.67
CA GLU A 236 -17.29 -22.03 -3.54
C GLU A 236 -17.87 -23.28 -2.86
N LYS A 237 -17.14 -24.42 -2.90
CA LYS A 237 -17.56 -25.67 -2.25
C LYS A 237 -17.19 -25.75 -0.78
N GLU A 238 -16.28 -24.89 -0.31
CA GLU A 238 -15.94 -24.78 1.11
C GLU A 238 -17.02 -24.04 1.92
N ALA A 239 -18.01 -23.45 1.24
CA ALA A 239 -19.16 -22.81 1.87
C ALA A 239 -19.99 -23.83 2.69
N GLU A 240 -20.05 -23.65 4.00
CA GLU A 240 -20.84 -24.50 4.91
C GLU A 240 -21.80 -23.67 5.80
N GLY A 241 -23.07 -24.05 5.81
CA GLY A 241 -24.08 -23.44 6.67
C GLY A 241 -24.43 -22.00 6.24
N GLU A 242 -24.18 -21.04 7.13
CA GLU A 242 -24.41 -19.61 6.87
C GLU A 242 -23.22 -18.96 6.13
N TRP A 243 -22.07 -19.63 6.06
CA TRP A 243 -20.89 -19.09 5.42
C TRP A 243 -20.96 -19.25 3.90
N LYS A 244 -20.51 -18.22 3.21
CA LYS A 244 -20.13 -18.28 1.79
C LYS A 244 -18.63 -18.25 1.70
N ALA A 245 -18.08 -18.93 0.70
CA ALA A 245 -16.67 -18.87 0.38
C ALA A 245 -16.49 -18.63 -1.12
N ASP A 246 -15.48 -17.85 -1.49
CA ASP A 246 -15.06 -17.62 -2.87
C ASP A 246 -13.53 -17.40 -2.88
N LEU A 247 -12.92 -17.12 -4.02
CA LEU A 247 -11.52 -16.70 -4.05
C LEU A 247 -11.34 -15.40 -3.26
N ALA A 248 -10.29 -15.36 -2.43
CA ALA A 248 -10.00 -14.21 -1.58
C ALA A 248 -9.69 -12.96 -2.40
N VAL A 249 -10.15 -11.83 -1.90
CA VAL A 249 -9.85 -10.49 -2.42
C VAL A 249 -9.35 -9.67 -1.24
N PHE A 250 -8.37 -8.79 -1.50
CA PHE A 250 -7.93 -7.81 -0.51
C PHE A 250 -8.46 -6.45 -0.95
N ASP A 251 -9.12 -5.75 -0.04
CA ASP A 251 -9.72 -4.44 -0.34
C ASP A 251 -8.64 -3.34 -0.41
N ASN A 252 -7.53 -3.54 0.29
CA ASN A 252 -6.44 -2.56 0.40
C ASN A 252 -5.10 -3.23 0.75
N ALA A 253 -4.03 -2.44 0.72
CA ALA A 253 -2.68 -2.93 0.98
C ALA A 253 -2.45 -3.35 2.44
N GLU A 254 -3.14 -2.72 3.40
CA GLU A 254 -3.02 -3.01 4.82
C GLU A 254 -3.51 -4.45 5.12
N GLU A 255 -4.63 -4.86 4.51
CA GLU A 255 -5.17 -6.22 4.63
C GLU A 255 -4.21 -7.28 4.05
N LEU A 256 -3.59 -6.99 2.89
CA LEU A 256 -2.59 -7.89 2.29
C LEU A 256 -1.28 -7.94 3.09
N GLU A 257 -0.90 -6.85 3.75
CA GLU A 257 0.23 -6.80 4.69
C GLU A 257 -0.01 -7.73 5.88
N GLU A 258 -1.18 -7.63 6.53
CA GLU A 258 -1.55 -8.49 7.66
C GLU A 258 -1.66 -9.96 7.27
N PHE A 259 -2.22 -10.24 6.09
CA PHE A 259 -2.22 -11.58 5.54
C PHE A 259 -0.80 -12.08 5.25
N SER A 260 0.11 -11.23 4.75
CA SER A 260 1.52 -11.60 4.53
C SER A 260 2.23 -11.97 5.84
N ILE A 261 1.94 -11.27 6.93
CA ILE A 261 2.46 -11.61 8.28
C ILE A 261 1.96 -13.00 8.69
N THR A 262 0.66 -13.25 8.53
CA THR A 262 0.04 -14.55 8.84
C THR A 262 0.58 -15.67 7.94
N TRP A 263 0.78 -15.38 6.66
CA TRP A 263 1.30 -16.30 5.66
C TRP A 263 2.72 -16.79 5.99
N LEU A 264 3.56 -15.93 6.56
CA LEU A 264 4.90 -16.31 6.99
C LEU A 264 4.89 -17.48 8.00
N GLU A 265 3.86 -17.55 8.86
CA GLU A 265 3.70 -18.64 9.81
C GLU A 265 3.16 -19.92 9.14
N ILE A 266 2.16 -19.77 8.26
CA ILE A 266 1.41 -20.88 7.67
C ILE A 266 2.19 -21.57 6.54
N SER A 267 2.83 -20.79 5.67
CA SER A 267 3.49 -21.26 4.44
C SER A 267 4.53 -22.36 4.69
N ASN A 268 5.20 -22.32 5.85
CA ASN A 268 6.19 -23.31 6.25
C ASN A 268 5.60 -24.72 6.53
N THR A 269 4.29 -24.83 6.67
CA THR A 269 3.58 -26.11 6.88
C THR A 269 3.06 -26.73 5.59
N LEU A 270 3.08 -25.97 4.49
CA LEU A 270 2.62 -26.40 3.18
C LEU A 270 3.80 -26.88 2.32
N PRO A 271 3.56 -27.70 1.29
CA PRO A 271 4.55 -28.01 0.26
C PRO A 271 5.19 -26.75 -0.34
N GLU A 272 6.30 -26.86 -1.07
CA GLU A 272 6.88 -25.69 -1.71
C GLU A 272 6.13 -25.32 -2.99
N HIS A 273 5.45 -24.18 -2.97
CA HIS A 273 4.83 -23.55 -4.14
C HIS A 273 4.64 -22.05 -3.83
N PRO A 274 5.10 -21.11 -4.66
CA PRO A 274 5.11 -19.70 -4.29
C PRO A 274 3.89 -18.90 -4.76
N TYR A 275 2.98 -19.53 -5.50
CA TYR A 275 1.85 -18.85 -6.14
C TYR A 275 0.51 -19.31 -5.58
N MET A 276 -0.49 -18.41 -5.52
CA MET A 276 -1.85 -18.72 -5.10
C MET A 276 -2.87 -17.94 -5.92
N TRP A 277 -3.87 -18.61 -6.51
CA TRP A 277 -4.97 -17.91 -7.17
C TRP A 277 -5.76 -17.05 -6.19
N MET A 278 -6.19 -15.87 -6.66
CA MET A 278 -7.00 -14.90 -5.90
C MET A 278 -8.14 -14.35 -6.75
N GLY A 279 -9.09 -13.67 -6.12
CA GLY A 279 -10.36 -13.21 -6.69
C GLY A 279 -10.27 -11.95 -7.57
N VAL A 280 -9.18 -11.79 -8.32
CA VAL A 280 -8.97 -10.63 -9.20
C VAL A 280 -8.79 -11.07 -10.65
N ARG A 281 -9.49 -10.39 -11.56
CA ARG A 281 -9.49 -10.68 -13.00
C ARG A 281 -9.60 -9.43 -13.85
N LYS A 282 -9.25 -9.53 -15.13
CA LYS A 282 -9.43 -8.47 -16.11
C LYS A 282 -10.81 -8.57 -16.76
N MET A 283 -11.61 -7.51 -16.70
CA MET A 283 -12.92 -7.39 -17.32
C MET A 283 -13.02 -6.04 -18.03
N ASP A 284 -13.35 -6.05 -19.33
CA ASP A 284 -13.40 -4.83 -20.17
C ASP A 284 -12.12 -3.98 -20.08
N GLU A 285 -10.96 -4.63 -20.21
CA GLU A 285 -9.61 -4.05 -20.08
C GLU A 285 -9.26 -3.45 -18.70
N LYS A 286 -10.07 -3.72 -17.68
CA LYS A 286 -9.85 -3.22 -16.31
C LYS A 286 -9.66 -4.37 -15.32
N TRP A 287 -8.73 -4.20 -14.39
CA TRP A 287 -8.57 -5.13 -13.29
C TRP A 287 -9.65 -4.90 -12.25
N VAL A 288 -10.36 -5.97 -11.90
CA VAL A 288 -11.48 -5.92 -10.96
C VAL A 288 -11.45 -7.12 -10.02
N THR A 289 -11.92 -6.87 -8.81
CA THR A 289 -12.29 -7.88 -7.82
C THR A 289 -13.56 -8.64 -8.26
N LEU A 290 -13.93 -9.69 -7.51
CA LEU A 290 -15.12 -10.49 -7.81
C LEU A 290 -16.45 -9.71 -7.74
N ASP A 291 -16.53 -8.68 -6.90
CA ASP A 291 -17.70 -7.80 -6.76
C ASP A 291 -17.74 -6.66 -7.79
N GLY A 292 -16.66 -6.51 -8.58
CA GLY A 292 -16.54 -5.51 -9.64
C GLY A 292 -15.83 -4.21 -9.22
N THR A 293 -15.29 -4.14 -8.01
CA THR A 293 -14.44 -3.03 -7.56
C THR A 293 -13.18 -2.95 -8.42
N HIS A 294 -12.84 -1.74 -8.86
CA HIS A 294 -11.72 -1.50 -9.77
C HIS A 294 -10.39 -1.40 -9.03
N ILE A 295 -9.36 -2.05 -9.55
CA ILE A 295 -7.98 -1.97 -9.08
C ILE A 295 -7.16 -1.21 -10.11
N THR A 296 -6.48 -0.15 -9.69
CA THR A 296 -5.61 0.66 -10.56
C THR A 296 -4.33 -0.11 -10.90
N GLU A 297 -3.62 0.35 -11.94
CA GLU A 297 -2.30 -0.20 -12.27
C GLU A 297 -1.20 0.30 -11.32
N GLN A 298 -1.43 1.42 -10.61
CA GLN A 298 -0.50 2.01 -9.64
C GLN A 298 -0.57 1.33 -8.27
N ASN A 299 -1.64 0.58 -8.00
CA ASN A 299 -1.87 -0.06 -6.71
C ASN A 299 -0.64 -0.85 -6.22
N LEU A 300 -0.23 -0.57 -4.98
CA LEU A 300 1.00 -1.13 -4.39
C LEU A 300 0.91 -2.61 -4.04
N MET A 301 -0.29 -3.20 -4.07
CA MET A 301 -0.41 -4.65 -4.01
C MET A 301 0.17 -5.31 -5.26
N TRP A 302 0.24 -4.64 -6.41
CA TRP A 302 0.91 -5.21 -7.59
C TRP A 302 2.42 -5.33 -7.38
N HIS A 303 2.98 -6.46 -7.79
CA HIS A 303 4.41 -6.64 -7.92
C HIS A 303 4.97 -5.71 -9.02
N MET A 304 6.27 -5.45 -9.00
CA MET A 304 6.95 -4.66 -10.01
C MET A 304 6.78 -5.28 -11.40
N GLY A 305 6.48 -4.45 -12.40
CA GLY A 305 6.19 -4.91 -13.77
C GLY A 305 4.77 -5.45 -13.98
N TYR A 306 3.95 -5.49 -12.92
CA TYR A 306 2.54 -5.88 -12.97
C TYR A 306 1.60 -4.69 -12.70
N PRO A 307 0.35 -4.77 -13.17
CA PRO A 307 -0.23 -5.86 -13.96
C PRO A 307 0.26 -5.87 -15.41
N HIS A 308 0.27 -7.05 -16.02
CA HIS A 308 0.65 -7.23 -17.43
C HIS A 308 -0.54 -6.96 -18.36
N GLU A 309 -0.30 -6.28 -19.48
CA GLU A 309 -1.36 -5.86 -20.41
C GLU A 309 -2.18 -7.04 -20.94
N THR A 310 -1.53 -8.17 -21.22
CA THR A 310 -2.18 -9.37 -21.77
C THR A 310 -2.78 -10.30 -20.71
N GLY A 311 -2.65 -9.97 -19.42
CA GLY A 311 -3.14 -10.83 -18.35
C GLY A 311 -4.67 -10.90 -18.29
N ALA A 312 -5.18 -12.02 -17.79
CA ALA A 312 -6.62 -12.25 -17.59
C ALA A 312 -6.99 -12.43 -16.11
N HIS A 313 -6.09 -13.02 -15.32
CA HIS A 313 -6.32 -13.31 -13.90
C HIS A 313 -5.11 -12.88 -13.07
N ALA A 314 -5.34 -12.57 -11.80
CA ALA A 314 -4.28 -12.30 -10.83
C ALA A 314 -4.08 -13.47 -9.87
N PHE A 315 -2.88 -13.55 -9.33
CA PHE A 315 -2.47 -14.50 -8.30
C PHE A 315 -1.56 -13.78 -7.30
N LEU A 316 -1.52 -14.27 -6.07
CA LEU A 316 -0.52 -13.85 -5.10
C LEU A 316 0.78 -14.60 -5.35
N GLU A 317 1.88 -13.88 -5.20
CA GLU A 317 3.25 -14.34 -5.31
C GLU A 317 3.98 -14.10 -3.99
N ASP A 318 4.51 -15.16 -3.39
CA ASP A 318 5.51 -15.06 -2.33
C ASP A 318 6.85 -14.68 -2.94
N VAL A 319 7.14 -13.38 -2.95
CA VAL A 319 8.33 -12.83 -3.61
C VAL A 319 9.63 -13.25 -2.92
N THR A 320 9.57 -13.70 -1.65
CA THR A 320 10.76 -14.25 -0.98
C THR A 320 11.16 -15.57 -1.63
N LYS A 321 10.18 -16.37 -2.04
CA LYS A 321 10.39 -17.68 -2.65
C LYS A 321 10.72 -17.58 -4.15
N THR A 322 10.12 -16.64 -4.88
CA THR A 322 10.36 -16.51 -6.32
C THR A 322 11.65 -15.79 -6.67
N THR A 323 12.00 -14.73 -5.93
CA THR A 323 13.20 -13.94 -6.20
C THR A 323 14.45 -14.47 -5.51
N GLY A 324 14.27 -15.26 -4.43
CA GLY A 324 15.35 -15.68 -3.55
C GLY A 324 15.94 -14.54 -2.72
N VAL A 325 15.39 -13.33 -2.81
CA VAL A 325 15.75 -12.17 -2.01
C VAL A 325 14.89 -12.16 -0.75
N ASN A 326 15.51 -11.96 0.42
CA ASN A 326 14.76 -11.89 1.67
C ASN A 326 13.78 -10.71 1.65
N SER A 327 12.50 -11.03 1.46
CA SER A 327 11.39 -10.07 1.48
C SER A 327 10.40 -10.42 2.59
N TYR A 328 10.88 -11.14 3.62
CA TYR A 328 10.15 -11.43 4.85
C TYR A 328 8.78 -12.12 4.64
N GLY A 329 8.67 -12.96 3.61
CA GLY A 329 7.42 -13.65 3.24
C GLY A 329 6.33 -12.74 2.68
N ARG A 330 6.67 -11.52 2.27
CA ARG A 330 5.73 -10.56 1.66
C ARG A 330 5.09 -11.15 0.42
N LEU A 331 3.78 -10.96 0.30
CA LEU A 331 3.00 -11.32 -0.86
C LEU A 331 2.75 -10.08 -1.73
N TYR A 332 2.80 -10.27 -3.05
CA TYR A 332 2.31 -9.28 -4.01
C TYR A 332 1.31 -9.95 -4.95
N MET A 333 0.41 -9.15 -5.50
CA MET A 333 -0.40 -9.50 -6.65
C MET A 333 0.48 -9.48 -7.91
N SER A 334 0.45 -10.56 -8.66
CA SER A 334 0.99 -10.66 -10.01
C SER A 334 -0.15 -11.06 -10.95
N SER A 335 0.02 -10.85 -12.25
CA SER A 335 -0.98 -11.26 -13.24
C SER A 335 -0.47 -12.36 -14.15
N THR A 336 -1.37 -13.20 -14.62
CA THR A 336 -1.08 -14.08 -15.77
C THR A 336 -0.51 -13.31 -16.94
N VAL A 337 0.24 -14.01 -17.79
CA VAL A 337 0.64 -13.55 -19.12
C VAL A 337 0.16 -14.63 -20.09
N VAL A 338 -0.36 -14.27 -21.26
CA VAL A 338 -0.83 -15.29 -22.22
C VAL A 338 0.26 -16.34 -22.49
N GLY A 339 -0.02 -17.60 -22.15
CA GLY A 339 0.91 -18.73 -22.26
C GLY A 339 1.84 -18.95 -21.05
N GLU A 340 1.77 -18.15 -20.00
CA GLU A 340 2.56 -18.27 -18.77
C GLU A 340 1.69 -18.10 -17.52
N HIS A 341 2.02 -18.83 -16.45
CA HIS A 341 1.30 -18.77 -15.16
C HIS A 341 -0.23 -19.03 -15.26
N GLU A 342 -0.68 -19.74 -16.31
CA GLU A 342 -2.11 -20.08 -16.51
C GLU A 342 -2.62 -21.16 -15.55
N HIS A 343 -1.71 -21.77 -14.80
CA HIS A 343 -2.00 -22.83 -13.84
C HIS A 343 -1.20 -22.59 -12.55
N ASN A 344 -1.87 -22.79 -11.41
CA ASN A 344 -1.25 -22.81 -10.09
C ASN A 344 -1.85 -23.98 -9.30
N SER A 345 -1.11 -24.51 -8.33
CA SER A 345 -1.56 -25.64 -7.52
C SER A 345 -2.26 -25.21 -6.23
N ARG A 346 -2.52 -23.90 -6.07
CA ARG A 346 -3.13 -23.32 -4.87
C ARG A 346 -4.24 -22.35 -5.17
N CYS A 347 -5.30 -22.45 -4.38
CA CYS A 347 -6.39 -21.49 -4.33
C CYS A 347 -6.40 -20.84 -2.95
N LEU A 348 -6.37 -19.50 -2.89
CA LEU A 348 -6.65 -18.78 -1.66
C LEU A 348 -8.15 -18.46 -1.61
N CYS A 349 -8.83 -19.02 -0.61
CA CYS A 349 -10.26 -18.85 -0.40
C CYS A 349 -10.49 -17.93 0.81
N GLU A 350 -11.52 -17.12 0.74
CA GLU A 350 -12.00 -16.30 1.85
C GLU A 350 -13.45 -16.69 2.17
N ALA A 351 -13.80 -16.76 3.45
CA ALA A 351 -15.16 -17.02 3.91
C ALA A 351 -15.79 -15.82 4.60
N THR A 352 -17.03 -15.51 4.21
CA THR A 352 -17.85 -14.41 4.75
C THR A 352 -19.23 -14.93 5.19
N LYS A 353 -19.87 -14.25 6.16
CA LYS A 353 -21.22 -14.59 6.66
C LYS A 353 -22.31 -13.75 6.01
#